data_AF-A0A954IF44-F1
#
_entry.id   AF-A0A954IF44-F1
#
_cell.length_a   1.000
_cell.length_b   1.000
_cell.length_c   1.000
_cell.angle_alpha   90.00
_cell.angle_beta   90.00
_cell.angle_gamma   90.00
#
_symmetry.space_group_name_H-M   'P 1'
#
loop_
_entity.id
_entity.type
_entity.pdbx_description
1 polymer ?
#
loop_
_entity_poly.entity_id
_entity_poly.type
_entity_poly.pdbx_seq_one_letter_code
_entity_poly.pdbx_strand_id
1 'polypeptide(L)'
;GSTADDVMNRLWVNLAAGLPAMFGFTVYSSIDAAWDTGCIPFPSSRERIRGGHAVCAVGYDDDLIITNPHNGQSTKGAFLIRNSWGTDWGDNGYGWLPYDYLYAGLADDWWSLIESTWIDTGEFSV
;
A
#
# COMPACT_ATOMS: atom_id res chain seq x y z
N GLY A 1 -12.11 -16.93 0.89
CA GLY A 1 -10.76 -16.32 0.79
C GLY A 1 -10.35 -15.81 2.15
N SER A 2 -9.11 -15.36 2.30
CA SER A 2 -8.64 -14.66 3.51
C SER A 2 -9.43 -13.38 3.75
N THR A 3 -9.64 -13.00 5.02
CA THR A 3 -10.26 -11.72 5.40
C THR A 3 -9.26 -10.56 5.26
N ALA A 4 -9.74 -9.31 5.27
CA ALA A 4 -8.87 -8.13 5.27
C ALA A 4 -7.93 -8.11 6.50
N ASP A 5 -8.41 -8.56 7.66
CA ASP A 5 -7.59 -8.69 8.87
C ASP A 5 -6.51 -9.77 8.73
N ASP A 6 -6.83 -10.91 8.11
CA ASP A 6 -5.83 -11.94 7.82
C ASP A 6 -4.73 -11.41 6.89
N VAL A 7 -5.11 -10.62 5.88
CA VAL A 7 -4.17 -9.98 4.96
C VAL A 7 -3.32 -8.95 5.70
N MET A 8 -3.94 -8.04 6.47
CA MET A 8 -3.22 -7.03 7.24
C MET A 8 -2.18 -7.66 8.19
N ASN A 9 -2.57 -8.69 8.93
CA ASN A 9 -1.66 -9.39 9.85
C ASN A 9 -0.45 -9.97 9.12
N ARG A 10 -0.64 -10.56 7.94
CA ARG A 10 0.47 -11.08 7.11
C ARG A 10 1.35 -9.96 6.58
N LEU A 11 0.77 -8.84 6.17
CA LEU A 11 1.53 -7.67 5.70
C LEU A 11 2.40 -7.08 6.80
N TRP A 12 1.88 -6.93 8.03
CA TRP A 12 2.69 -6.49 9.16
C TRP A 12 3.85 -7.44 9.44
N VAL A 13 3.61 -8.76 9.47
CA VAL A 13 4.67 -9.74 9.68
C VAL A 13 5.74 -9.65 8.58
N ASN A 14 5.33 -9.60 7.32
CA ASN A 14 6.26 -9.55 6.19
C ASN A 14 7.06 -8.24 6.17
N LEU A 15 6.38 -7.09 6.29
CA LEU A 15 7.04 -5.79 6.26
C LEU A 15 7.97 -5.60 7.47
N ALA A 16 7.58 -6.07 8.66
CA ALA A 16 8.46 -6.07 9.83
C ALA A 16 9.69 -6.98 9.65
N ALA A 17 9.57 -8.05 8.86
CA ALA A 17 10.68 -8.91 8.47
C ALA A 17 11.49 -8.35 7.28
N GLY A 18 11.17 -7.16 6.77
CA GLY A 18 11.83 -6.57 5.61
C GLY A 18 11.48 -7.23 4.27
N LEU A 19 10.40 -8.01 4.22
CA LEU A 19 9.89 -8.65 3.02
C LEU A 19 8.84 -7.73 2.36
N PRO A 20 9.15 -7.13 1.20
CA PRO A 20 8.19 -6.27 0.50
C PRO A 20 6.96 -7.05 0.00
N ALA A 21 5.87 -6.32 -0.21
CA ALA A 21 4.65 -6.88 -0.78
C ALA A 21 4.21 -6.06 -2.00
N MET A 22 4.04 -6.71 -3.16
CA MET A 22 3.46 -6.09 -4.35
C MET A 22 1.95 -6.26 -4.33
N PHE A 23 1.22 -5.25 -4.78
CA PHE A 23 -0.24 -5.28 -4.81
C PHE A 23 -0.80 -4.29 -5.83
N GLY A 24 -2.05 -4.50 -6.22
CA GLY A 24 -2.81 -3.58 -7.05
C GLY A 24 -3.72 -2.70 -6.21
N PHE A 25 -3.91 -1.44 -6.60
CA PHE A 25 -4.94 -0.58 -6.01
C PHE A 25 -5.67 0.26 -7.06
N THR A 26 -6.90 0.65 -6.74
CA THR A 26 -7.72 1.52 -7.56
C THR A 26 -7.23 2.96 -7.42
N VAL A 27 -6.86 3.58 -8.54
CA VAL A 27 -6.41 4.97 -8.57
C VAL A 27 -7.60 5.90 -8.76
N TYR A 28 -7.78 6.84 -7.84
CA TYR A 28 -8.78 7.90 -7.93
C TYR A 28 -8.15 9.24 -8.30
N SER A 29 -8.97 10.20 -8.73
CA SER A 29 -8.49 11.54 -9.06
C SER A 29 -7.86 12.31 -7.90
N SER A 30 -8.12 11.91 -6.64
CA SER A 30 -7.45 12.47 -5.45
C SER A 30 -5.94 12.26 -5.42
N ILE A 31 -5.40 11.32 -6.21
CA ILE A 31 -3.96 11.07 -6.28
C ILE A 31 -3.15 12.30 -6.73
N ASP A 32 -3.79 13.26 -7.42
CA ASP A 32 -3.15 14.52 -7.80
C ASP A 32 -2.67 15.31 -6.57
N ALA A 33 -3.32 15.16 -5.42
CA ALA A 33 -2.92 15.79 -4.16
C ALA A 33 -1.64 15.17 -3.56
N ALA A 34 -1.24 13.99 -4.04
CA ALA A 34 -0.04 13.29 -3.57
C ALA A 34 1.23 13.70 -4.34
N TRP A 35 1.14 14.60 -5.34
CA TRP A 35 2.27 14.91 -6.22
C TRP A 35 3.52 15.37 -5.46
N ASP A 36 3.38 16.23 -4.46
CA ASP A 36 4.52 16.80 -3.72
C ASP A 36 4.89 16.00 -2.47
N THR A 37 3.94 15.32 -1.83
CA THR A 37 4.14 14.69 -0.51
C THR A 37 4.13 13.16 -0.57
N GLY A 38 3.58 12.58 -1.64
CA GLY A 38 3.33 11.15 -1.74
C GLY A 38 2.14 10.68 -0.91
N CYS A 39 1.50 11.53 -0.09
CA CYS A 39 0.35 11.15 0.73
C CYS A 39 -0.91 11.01 -0.13
N ILE A 40 -1.29 9.77 -0.45
CA ILE A 40 -2.45 9.47 -1.30
C ILE A 40 -3.73 9.55 -0.47
N PRO A 41 -4.66 10.47 -0.75
CA PRO A 41 -5.88 10.55 0.02
C PRO A 41 -6.81 9.36 -0.27
N PHE A 42 -7.51 8.91 0.77
CA PHE A 42 -8.65 8.03 0.60
C PHE A 42 -9.76 8.76 -0.19
N PRO A 43 -10.39 8.12 -1.19
CA PRO A 43 -11.20 8.85 -2.13
C PRO A 43 -12.54 9.26 -1.56
N SER A 44 -13.04 10.41 -2.02
CA SER A 44 -14.40 10.86 -1.75
C SER A 44 -15.38 10.34 -2.82
N SER A 45 -16.67 10.30 -2.51
CA SER A 45 -17.72 9.87 -3.44
C SER A 45 -17.86 10.74 -4.71
N ARG A 46 -17.20 11.90 -4.75
CA ARG A 46 -17.21 12.83 -5.90
C ARG A 46 -15.99 12.66 -6.82
N GLU A 47 -15.01 11.85 -6.42
CA GLU A 47 -13.80 11.62 -7.20
C GLU A 47 -13.98 10.48 -8.19
N ARG A 48 -13.34 10.61 -9.34
CA ARG A 48 -13.45 9.63 -10.43
C ARG A 48 -12.34 8.59 -10.35
N ILE A 49 -12.67 7.36 -10.70
CA ILE A 49 -11.68 6.30 -10.95
C ILE A 49 -10.89 6.67 -12.20
N ARG A 50 -9.56 6.59 -12.12
CA ARG A 50 -8.63 6.77 -13.25
C ARG A 50 -8.15 5.45 -13.83
N GLY A 51 -8.13 4.39 -13.03
CA GLY A 51 -7.70 3.06 -13.44
C GLY A 51 -7.23 2.24 -12.26
N GLY A 52 -6.48 1.17 -12.54
CA GLY A 52 -5.73 0.41 -11.55
C GLY A 52 -4.22 0.67 -11.71
N HIS A 53 -3.49 0.57 -10.60
CA HIS A 53 -2.03 0.66 -10.59
C HIS A 53 -1.44 -0.38 -9.63
N ALA A 54 -0.23 -0.86 -9.93
CA ALA A 54 0.47 -1.82 -9.11
C ALA A 54 1.75 -1.20 -8.55
N VAL A 55 1.97 -1.39 -7.25
CA VAL A 55 3.09 -0.81 -6.49
C VAL A 55 3.65 -1.83 -5.51
N CYS A 56 4.72 -1.46 -4.80
CA CYS A 56 5.36 -2.29 -3.79
C CYS A 56 5.29 -1.60 -2.43
N ALA A 57 4.62 -2.21 -1.45
CA ALA A 57 4.70 -1.84 -0.05
C ALA A 57 6.07 -2.27 0.50
N VAL A 58 6.77 -1.32 1.11
CA VAL A 58 8.14 -1.47 1.64
C VAL A 58 8.27 -1.05 3.10
N GLY A 59 7.18 -0.60 3.70
CA GLY A 59 7.12 -0.18 5.10
C GLY A 59 5.71 0.28 5.45
N TYR A 60 5.55 0.80 6.65
CA TYR A 60 4.28 1.28 7.16
C TYR A 60 4.46 2.30 8.29
N ASP A 61 3.43 3.11 8.55
CA ASP A 61 3.33 4.03 9.68
C ASP A 61 1.89 4.02 10.19
N ASP A 62 1.69 3.54 11.41
CA ASP A 62 0.36 3.39 12.03
C ASP A 62 -0.23 4.72 12.54
N ASP A 63 0.60 5.74 12.72
CA ASP A 63 0.21 7.04 13.27
C ASP A 63 0.06 8.13 12.21
N LEU A 64 0.47 7.87 10.96
CA LEU A 64 0.32 8.82 9.86
C LEU A 64 -1.15 9.17 9.60
N ILE A 65 -1.43 10.47 9.54
CA ILE A 65 -2.76 11.01 9.21
C ILE A 65 -2.74 11.60 7.80
N ILE A 66 -3.59 11.08 6.92
CA ILE A 66 -3.76 11.60 5.56
C ILE A 66 -5.18 12.14 5.40
N THR A 67 -5.29 13.43 5.06
CA THR A 67 -6.56 14.14 4.88
C THR A 67 -6.83 14.39 3.41
N ASN A 68 -8.02 14.01 2.94
CA ASN A 68 -8.47 14.35 1.60
C ASN A 68 -8.89 15.84 1.54
N PRO A 69 -8.24 16.66 0.69
CA PRO A 69 -8.50 18.10 0.63
C PRO A 69 -9.90 18.43 0.06
N HIS A 70 -10.55 17.49 -0.64
CA HIS A 70 -11.85 17.73 -1.28
C HIS A 70 -13.03 17.56 -0.33
N ASN A 71 -12.92 16.73 0.71
CA ASN A 71 -14.01 16.46 1.65
C ASN A 71 -13.61 16.61 3.13
N GLY A 72 -12.33 16.87 3.43
CA GLY A 72 -11.81 17.04 4.79
C GLY A 72 -11.78 15.76 5.63
N GLN A 73 -12.05 14.59 5.04
CA GLN A 73 -11.98 13.32 5.76
C GLN A 73 -10.52 12.87 5.90
N SER A 74 -10.20 12.34 7.08
CA SER A 74 -8.87 11.85 7.41
C SER A 74 -8.88 10.35 7.62
N THR A 75 -7.78 9.72 7.24
CA THR A 75 -7.44 8.31 7.53
C THR A 75 -6.26 8.26 8.50
N LYS A 76 -6.15 7.17 9.26
CA LYS A 76 -5.03 6.91 10.17
C LYS A 76 -4.38 5.59 9.81
N GLY A 77 -3.05 5.62 9.67
CA GLY A 77 -2.26 4.46 9.31
C GLY A 77 -2.13 4.31 7.79
N ALA A 78 -0.90 4.05 7.32
CA ALA A 78 -0.63 3.92 5.89
C ALA A 78 0.55 3.00 5.59
N PHE A 79 0.51 2.36 4.42
CA PHE A 79 1.64 1.65 3.82
C PHE A 79 2.58 2.65 3.14
N LEU A 80 3.88 2.54 3.41
CA LEU A 80 4.90 3.17 2.58
C LEU A 80 5.03 2.38 1.29
N ILE A 81 4.75 3.02 0.16
CA ILE A 81 4.82 2.42 -1.16
C ILE A 81 5.98 3.01 -1.96
N ARG A 82 6.66 2.15 -2.71
CA ARG A 82 7.57 2.55 -3.78
C ARG A 82 6.81 2.59 -5.09
N ASN A 83 6.78 3.76 -5.73
CA ASN A 83 6.11 3.97 -7.00
C ASN A 83 7.07 3.84 -8.20
N SER A 84 6.53 3.87 -9.41
CA SER A 84 7.25 3.69 -10.68
C SER A 84 7.16 4.90 -11.62
N TRP A 85 6.84 6.08 -11.08
CA TRP A 85 6.65 7.33 -11.85
C TRP A 85 7.85 8.29 -11.80
N GLY A 86 9.04 7.78 -11.45
CA GLY A 86 10.24 8.59 -11.29
C GLY A 86 10.38 9.18 -9.88
N THR A 87 11.55 9.78 -9.62
CA THR A 87 11.89 10.35 -8.30
C THR A 87 11.21 11.69 -8.03
N ASP A 88 10.71 12.36 -9.07
CA ASP A 88 10.06 13.66 -8.94
C ASP A 88 8.63 13.57 -8.41
N TRP A 89 8.08 12.36 -8.30
CA TRP A 89 6.74 12.13 -7.76
C TRP A 89 6.80 11.78 -6.28
N GLY A 90 5.93 12.41 -5.50
CA GLY A 90 5.77 12.16 -4.08
C GLY A 90 7.04 12.46 -3.29
N ASP A 91 7.33 11.63 -2.29
CA ASP A 91 8.57 11.72 -1.53
C ASP A 91 9.67 10.91 -2.23
N ASN A 92 10.37 11.53 -3.18
CA ASN A 92 11.50 10.91 -3.90
C ASN A 92 11.13 9.60 -4.64
N GLY A 93 9.92 9.52 -5.19
CA GLY A 93 9.37 8.32 -5.83
C GLY A 93 8.60 7.38 -4.88
N TYR A 94 8.47 7.76 -3.61
CA TYR A 94 7.69 7.03 -2.61
C TYR A 94 6.39 7.77 -2.28
N GLY A 95 5.44 7.02 -1.72
CA GLY A 95 4.18 7.57 -1.24
C GLY A 95 3.61 6.78 -0.10
N TRP A 96 2.50 7.27 0.43
CA TRP A 96 1.79 6.69 1.55
C TRP A 96 0.36 6.37 1.14
N LEU A 97 -0.03 5.10 1.25
CA LEU A 97 -1.36 4.62 0.91
C LEU A 97 -2.11 4.20 2.19
N PRO A 98 -3.23 4.85 2.55
CA PRO A 98 -4.00 4.51 3.74
C PRO A 98 -4.40 3.03 3.81
N TYR A 99 -4.36 2.45 5.01
CA TYR A 99 -4.84 1.09 5.25
C TYR A 99 -6.31 0.89 4.85
N ASP A 100 -7.11 1.96 4.90
CA ASP A 100 -8.50 2.00 4.46
C ASP A 100 -8.69 1.49 3.02
N TYR A 101 -7.68 1.60 2.14
CA TYR A 101 -7.75 0.99 0.81
C TYR A 101 -7.87 -0.54 0.87
N LEU A 102 -7.15 -1.20 1.77
CA LEU A 102 -7.27 -2.65 1.98
C LEU A 102 -8.65 -3.00 2.53
N TYR A 103 -9.08 -2.32 3.58
CA TYR A 103 -10.36 -2.61 4.25
C TYR A 103 -11.58 -2.31 3.37
N ALA A 104 -11.47 -1.35 2.46
CA ALA A 104 -12.51 -1.04 1.48
C ALA A 104 -12.47 -1.96 0.24
N GLY A 105 -11.50 -2.88 0.14
CA GLY A 105 -11.31 -3.73 -1.04
C GLY A 105 -10.84 -2.95 -2.28
N LEU A 106 -10.25 -1.77 -2.08
CA LEU A 106 -9.69 -0.93 -3.13
C LEU A 106 -8.21 -1.25 -3.40
N ALA A 107 -7.56 -1.98 -2.50
CA ALA A 107 -6.24 -2.58 -2.68
C ALA A 107 -6.33 -4.11 -2.52
N ASP A 108 -5.90 -4.85 -3.53
CA ASP A 108 -6.04 -6.30 -3.62
C ASP A 108 -4.84 -6.94 -4.35
N ASP A 109 -4.85 -8.27 -4.51
CA ASP A 109 -3.82 -9.07 -5.16
C ASP A 109 -2.44 -8.89 -4.53
N TRP A 110 -2.35 -9.13 -3.22
CA TRP A 110 -1.12 -9.00 -2.45
C TRP A 110 -0.19 -10.21 -2.62
N TRP A 111 1.05 -9.95 -3.05
CA TRP A 111 2.09 -10.94 -3.28
C TRP A 111 3.39 -10.56 -2.58
N SER A 112 3.96 -11.47 -1.79
CA SER A 112 5.34 -11.37 -1.32
C SER A 112 6.18 -12.45 -2.00
N LEU A 113 7.41 -12.08 -2.41
CA LEU A 113 8.40 -13.01 -2.94
C LEU A 113 9.38 -13.36 -1.82
N ILE A 114 9.51 -14.67 -1.55
CA ILE A 114 10.54 -15.21 -0.67
C ILE A 114 11.47 -16.07 -1.52
N GLU A 115 12.77 -15.90 -1.35
CA GLU A 115 13.75 -16.76 -2.00
C GLU A 115 13.83 -18.10 -1.24
N SER A 116 13.95 -19.22 -1.97
CA SER A 116 13.88 -20.56 -1.39
C SER A 116 14.97 -20.86 -0.37
N THR A 117 16.11 -20.18 -0.44
CA THR A 117 17.22 -20.30 0.53
C THR A 117 16.89 -19.71 1.91
N TRP A 118 15.85 -18.88 2.03
CA TRP A 118 15.33 -18.38 3.30
C TRP A 118 14.43 -19.40 4.02
N ILE A 119 14.06 -20.47 3.31
CA ILE A 119 13.36 -21.64 3.85
C ILE A 119 14.38 -22.76 4.02
N ASP A 120 15.39 -22.56 4.87
CA ASP A 120 16.24 -23.67 5.33
C ASP A 120 15.55 -24.36 6.51
N THR A 121 14.44 -25.05 6.21
CA THR A 121 13.66 -25.74 7.24
C THR A 121 14.13 -27.17 7.48
N GLY A 122 15.02 -27.73 6.66
CA GLY A 122 15.33 -29.17 6.72
C GLY A 122 14.13 -30.09 6.44
N GLU A 123 12.96 -29.54 6.10
CA GLU A 123 11.69 -30.27 5.91
C GLU A 123 11.49 -30.77 4.47
N PHE A 124 12.47 -30.56 3.58
CA PHE A 124 12.46 -31.06 2.20
C PHE A 124 13.70 -31.88 1.87
N SER A 125 14.20 -32.67 2.82
CA SER A 125 15.12 -33.77 2.50
C SER A 125 14.34 -34.90 1.82
N VAL A 126 14.51 -35.03 0.49
CA VAL A 126 14.22 -36.26 -0.27
C VAL A 126 15.32 -37.30 -0.10
#